data_AF-A0A7M7KSA2-F1
#
_entry.id   AF-A0A7M7KSA2-F1
#
_cell.length_a   1.000
_cell.length_b   1.000
_cell.length_c   1.000
_cell.angle_alpha   90.00
_cell.angle_beta   90.00
_cell.angle_gamma   90.00
#
_symmetry.space_group_name_H-M   'P 1'
#
loop_
_entity.id
_entity.type
_entity.pdbx_description
1 polymer ?
#
loop_
_entity_poly.entity_id
_entity_poly.type
_entity_poly.pdbx_seq_one_letter_code
_entity_poly.pdbx_strand_id
1 'polypeptide(L)'
;MSLRWRIVQIISTVAVTRCLYCAFLGSADAAKEGELRLSIGTRITTHEGQGHVEVYHKNQWGSICDDEWDEAEGRVVCRKLGFKGIDVVTYDGEFGAGRQIFMDDLYCSGSEETLTECHFPGWQVHDCEPTELAGVRCIREEETTPRPFVEVGKNDVGISIVDLPPDKPQDFFEPLRLKETYRSNGGLVGLFKRLFPTDLRIRLRNGRTLMEGRVEVYDERQKLWGLICADGFGMLETMSVCRQAGFAYGQQSVRGSAFATVNISSVPILIVGLKCNGDEQNLADCRYTPVIDTCPDNSFVGVVCAEVELPDLVIDKDELERSTYLEDRQLTFLTCAMEENCLSSSAYEIADHDRFYFSRRLLRFTTRVANTGSISFRPFLPKDQWIWHACHQHYHSMEVFAHYDVVNATGQKVAEGHKASFCLEDNFCDQTTTQVYACANYGDQGISVGCVDTYLHNIDCQWVDVTDIPVGNYTFKVKINPDYKLAEATFDNNAASCELIYTEQYAAVRNCLYERP
;
A
#
# COMPACT_ATOMS: atom_id res chain seq x y z
N MET A 1 73.93 -2.78 -30.77
CA MET A 1 74.49 -1.82 -29.79
C MET A 1 74.06 -0.44 -30.26
N SER A 2 73.54 0.51 -29.49
CA SER A 2 73.11 0.62 -28.11
C SER A 2 72.50 2.03 -28.01
N LEU A 3 71.36 2.17 -27.32
CA LEU A 3 70.80 3.38 -26.73
C LEU A 3 70.75 4.69 -27.56
N ARG A 4 69.55 5.25 -27.73
CA ARG A 4 69.11 6.50 -27.07
C ARG A 4 67.77 7.03 -27.64
N TRP A 5 66.81 7.23 -26.72
CA TRP A 5 65.79 8.30 -26.68
C TRP A 5 64.82 8.50 -27.86
N ARG A 6 63.52 8.25 -27.63
CA ARG A 6 62.45 9.25 -27.83
C ARG A 6 61.12 8.86 -27.14
N ILE A 7 60.62 9.88 -26.45
CA ILE A 7 59.42 10.05 -25.63
C ILE A 7 58.12 9.62 -26.34
N VAL A 8 57.26 8.99 -25.54
CA VAL A 8 55.91 8.49 -25.84
C VAL A 8 54.92 9.65 -26.08
N GLN A 9 54.14 9.56 -27.16
CA GLN A 9 52.94 10.38 -27.39
C GLN A 9 51.81 9.97 -26.43
N ILE A 10 51.21 10.93 -25.75
CA ILE A 10 49.97 10.79 -24.97
C ILE A 10 48.88 11.56 -25.70
N ILE A 11 47.92 10.87 -26.32
CA ILE A 11 46.55 11.38 -26.57
C ILE A 11 45.56 10.23 -26.40
N SER A 12 44.58 10.48 -25.55
CA SER A 12 43.28 9.84 -25.27
C SER A 12 42.78 8.69 -26.14
N THR A 13 42.49 7.56 -25.48
CA THR A 13 41.34 6.68 -25.79
C THR A 13 40.90 5.95 -24.52
N VAL A 14 39.75 6.33 -23.95
CA VAL A 14 39.07 5.60 -22.86
C VAL A 14 37.87 4.86 -23.46
N ALA A 15 37.94 3.53 -23.34
CA ALA A 15 36.88 2.54 -23.16
C ALA A 15 35.62 2.60 -24.06
N VAL A 16 35.63 1.76 -25.08
CA VAL A 16 34.42 1.07 -25.55
C VAL A 16 34.29 -0.21 -24.73
N THR A 17 33.39 -0.22 -23.74
CA THR A 17 32.87 -1.46 -23.14
C THR A 17 31.37 -1.46 -23.39
N ARG A 18 30.95 -2.10 -24.49
CA ARG A 18 29.54 -2.43 -24.75
C ARG A 18 29.05 -3.33 -23.61
N CYS A 19 28.18 -2.78 -22.77
CA CYS A 19 27.43 -3.55 -21.79
C CYS A 19 26.45 -4.47 -22.54
N LEU A 20 26.68 -5.78 -22.48
CA LEU A 20 25.77 -6.84 -22.96
C LEU A 20 24.65 -7.14 -21.93
N TYR A 21 24.30 -6.15 -21.10
CA TYR A 21 23.24 -6.22 -20.08
C TYR A 21 22.23 -5.10 -20.33
N CYS A 22 21.43 -5.23 -21.39
CA CYS A 22 20.24 -4.39 -21.64
C CYS A 22 19.21 -5.14 -22.52
N ALA A 23 18.97 -6.42 -22.23
CA ALA A 23 17.97 -7.22 -22.94
C ALA A 23 17.01 -7.99 -22.01
N PHE A 24 16.90 -7.62 -20.74
CA PHE A 24 15.91 -8.18 -19.80
C PHE A 24 15.45 -7.14 -18.78
N LEU A 25 15.23 -5.91 -19.23
CA LEU A 25 14.29 -5.02 -18.57
C LEU A 25 13.03 -5.09 -19.42
N GLY A 26 12.03 -5.85 -18.98
CA GLY A 26 10.67 -5.61 -19.42
C GLY A 26 10.37 -4.17 -19.04
N SER A 27 10.35 -3.28 -20.02
CA SER A 27 9.73 -1.98 -19.86
C SER A 27 8.31 -2.26 -19.40
N ALA A 28 7.88 -1.73 -18.26
CA ALA A 28 6.47 -1.44 -18.10
C ALA A 28 6.11 -0.57 -19.31
N ASP A 29 5.32 -1.11 -20.23
CA ASP A 29 4.92 -0.36 -21.42
C ASP A 29 4.15 0.86 -20.90
N ALA A 30 4.61 2.06 -21.25
CA ALA A 30 3.86 3.27 -20.94
C ALA A 30 2.50 3.17 -21.63
N ALA A 31 1.42 3.45 -20.89
CA ALA A 31 0.07 3.37 -21.42
C ALA A 31 -0.05 4.20 -22.71
N LYS A 32 -0.72 3.65 -23.72
CA LYS A 32 -0.88 4.25 -25.04
C LYS A 32 -2.25 4.92 -25.14
N GLU A 33 -2.33 5.93 -26.01
CA GLU A 33 -3.58 6.63 -26.29
C GLU A 33 -4.70 5.64 -26.69
N GLY A 34 -5.85 5.75 -26.03
CA GLY A 34 -6.99 4.84 -26.23
C GLY A 34 -6.84 3.46 -25.61
N GLU A 35 -5.86 3.25 -24.72
CA GLU A 35 -5.76 2.04 -23.90
C GLU A 35 -6.86 2.00 -22.86
N LEU A 36 -7.36 0.80 -22.57
CA LEU A 36 -8.48 0.57 -21.67
C LEU A 36 -8.01 -0.16 -20.42
N ARG A 37 -8.66 0.13 -19.29
CA ARG A 37 -8.54 -0.65 -18.06
C ARG A 37 -9.85 -0.63 -17.29
N LEU A 38 -10.02 -1.58 -16.37
CA LEU A 38 -11.15 -1.58 -15.43
C LEU A 38 -10.69 -1.11 -14.06
N SER A 39 -11.54 -0.35 -13.37
CA SER A 39 -11.31 0.07 -12.00
C SER A 39 -12.55 -0.03 -11.11
N ILE A 40 -12.36 -0.22 -9.82
CA ILE A 40 -13.40 -0.07 -8.79
C ILE A 40 -12.84 0.95 -7.80
N GLY A 41 -13.38 2.17 -7.79
CA GLY A 41 -12.72 3.31 -7.17
C GLY A 41 -11.32 3.55 -7.75
N THR A 42 -10.29 3.58 -6.89
CA THR A 42 -8.88 3.78 -7.29
C THR A 42 -8.17 2.48 -7.70
N ARG A 43 -8.77 1.31 -7.44
CA ARG A 43 -8.18 -0.02 -7.66
C ARG A 43 -8.32 -0.46 -9.11
N ILE A 44 -7.23 -0.91 -9.75
CA ILE A 44 -7.28 -1.47 -11.11
C ILE A 44 -7.69 -2.95 -11.06
N THR A 45 -8.86 -3.24 -11.60
CA THR A 45 -9.52 -4.55 -11.58
C THR A 45 -9.58 -5.19 -12.96
N THR A 46 -8.75 -4.74 -13.90
CA THR A 46 -8.70 -5.25 -15.29
C THR A 46 -8.64 -6.76 -15.36
N HIS A 47 -7.83 -7.43 -14.52
CA HIS A 47 -7.74 -8.90 -14.49
C HIS A 47 -8.96 -9.58 -13.87
N GLU A 48 -9.73 -8.86 -13.06
CA GLU A 48 -10.97 -9.38 -12.49
C GLU A 48 -12.11 -9.36 -13.50
N GLY A 49 -11.96 -8.58 -14.58
CA GLY A 49 -12.98 -8.45 -15.60
C GLY A 49 -14.25 -7.79 -15.08
N GLN A 50 -14.16 -6.95 -14.05
CA GLN A 50 -15.29 -6.12 -13.64
C GLN A 50 -14.83 -4.78 -13.11
N GLY A 51 -15.57 -3.72 -13.41
CA GLY A 51 -15.28 -2.36 -12.96
C GLY A 51 -15.76 -1.29 -13.94
N HIS A 52 -15.56 -0.04 -13.56
CA HIS A 52 -15.65 1.14 -14.41
C HIS A 52 -14.67 1.06 -15.55
N VAL A 53 -15.10 1.47 -16.73
CA VAL A 53 -14.23 1.51 -17.90
C VAL A 53 -13.48 2.83 -17.87
N GLU A 54 -12.15 2.74 -17.79
CA GLU A 54 -11.27 3.90 -17.92
C GLU A 54 -10.50 3.84 -19.24
N VAL A 55 -10.35 5.00 -19.88
CA VAL A 55 -9.61 5.20 -21.12
C VAL A 55 -8.42 6.13 -20.89
N TYR A 56 -7.28 5.82 -21.53
CA TYR A 56 -6.09 6.65 -21.46
C TYR A 56 -6.10 7.72 -22.56
N HIS A 57 -6.12 9.00 -22.16
CA HIS A 57 -6.07 10.16 -23.05
C HIS A 57 -5.11 11.22 -22.50
N LYS A 58 -4.21 11.75 -23.34
CA LYS A 58 -3.29 12.86 -22.98
C LYS A 58 -2.55 12.67 -21.65
N ASN A 59 -1.92 11.50 -21.49
CA ASN A 59 -1.16 11.11 -20.30
C ASN A 59 -1.97 10.96 -18.99
N GLN A 60 -3.29 10.82 -19.09
CA GLN A 60 -4.17 10.66 -17.94
C GLN A 60 -5.18 9.54 -18.19
N TRP A 61 -5.66 8.92 -17.12
CA TRP A 61 -6.80 8.01 -17.16
C TRP A 61 -8.06 8.77 -16.78
N GLY A 62 -9.15 8.54 -17.52
CA GLY A 62 -10.46 9.11 -17.24
C GLY A 62 -11.56 8.10 -17.49
N SER A 63 -12.72 8.36 -16.90
CA SER A 63 -13.90 7.50 -16.96
C SER A 63 -14.72 7.77 -18.23
N ILE A 64 -15.70 6.91 -18.47
CA ILE A 64 -16.62 6.99 -19.61
C ILE A 64 -18.04 7.15 -19.06
N CYS A 65 -18.85 8.01 -19.68
CA CYS A 65 -20.25 8.16 -19.30
C CYS A 65 -21.10 6.96 -19.75
N ASP A 66 -22.15 6.63 -19.02
CA ASP A 66 -23.07 5.55 -19.33
C ASP A 66 -24.27 5.95 -20.22
N ASP A 67 -24.34 7.21 -20.67
CA ASP A 67 -25.29 7.63 -21.69
C ASP A 67 -25.03 6.92 -23.03
N GLU A 68 -26.10 6.33 -23.59
CA GLU A 68 -26.08 5.45 -24.76
C GLU A 68 -25.12 4.24 -24.64
N TRP A 69 -24.71 3.87 -23.42
CA TRP A 69 -23.83 2.73 -23.16
C TRP A 69 -24.59 1.40 -23.23
N ASP A 70 -24.19 0.50 -24.13
CA ASP A 70 -24.83 -0.80 -24.26
C ASP A 70 -23.86 -2.00 -24.42
N GLU A 71 -24.42 -3.18 -24.65
CA GLU A 71 -23.63 -4.42 -24.80
C GLU A 71 -22.63 -4.37 -25.96
N ALA A 72 -22.82 -3.51 -26.96
CA ALA A 72 -21.91 -3.31 -28.08
C ALA A 72 -20.59 -2.70 -27.59
N GLU A 73 -20.62 -1.63 -26.82
CA GLU A 73 -19.46 -1.00 -26.18
C GLU A 73 -18.80 -1.98 -25.21
N GLY A 74 -19.62 -2.61 -24.35
CA GLY A 74 -19.14 -3.60 -23.38
C GLY A 74 -18.40 -4.77 -24.05
N ARG A 75 -18.84 -5.21 -25.23
CA ARG A 75 -18.18 -6.26 -26.02
C ARG A 75 -16.82 -5.80 -26.56
N VAL A 76 -16.70 -4.54 -26.99
CA VAL A 76 -15.42 -3.97 -27.43
C VAL A 76 -14.44 -3.95 -26.24
N VAL A 77 -14.87 -3.49 -25.07
CA VAL A 77 -14.06 -3.45 -23.84
C VAL A 77 -13.58 -4.84 -23.44
N CYS A 78 -14.50 -5.78 -23.21
CA CYS A 78 -14.15 -7.11 -22.74
C CYS A 78 -13.24 -7.84 -23.74
N ARG A 79 -13.49 -7.70 -25.04
CA ARG A 79 -12.62 -8.28 -26.09
C ARG A 79 -11.23 -7.65 -26.08
N LYS A 80 -11.14 -6.32 -25.98
CA LYS A 80 -9.86 -5.59 -25.95
C LYS A 80 -8.99 -6.00 -24.76
N LEU A 81 -9.63 -6.25 -23.62
CA LEU A 81 -8.97 -6.67 -22.38
C LEU A 81 -8.68 -8.18 -22.32
N GLY A 82 -9.04 -8.95 -23.35
CA GLY A 82 -8.72 -10.38 -23.46
C GLY A 82 -9.74 -11.32 -22.82
N PHE A 83 -10.95 -10.86 -22.50
CA PHE A 83 -12.04 -11.71 -22.00
C PHE A 83 -12.82 -12.37 -23.12
N LYS A 84 -13.51 -13.48 -22.79
CA LYS A 84 -14.28 -14.28 -23.75
C LYS A 84 -15.49 -13.53 -24.30
N GLY A 85 -16.07 -12.65 -23.48
CA GLY A 85 -17.24 -11.87 -23.83
C GLY A 85 -17.66 -10.95 -22.70
N ILE A 86 -18.73 -10.20 -22.94
CA ILE A 86 -19.43 -9.39 -21.94
C ILE A 86 -20.48 -10.26 -21.23
N ASP A 87 -20.55 -10.18 -19.90
CA ASP A 87 -21.66 -10.75 -19.11
C ASP A 87 -22.77 -9.72 -19.02
N VAL A 88 -22.43 -8.51 -18.55
CA VAL A 88 -23.36 -7.39 -18.42
C VAL A 88 -22.64 -6.06 -18.36
N VAL A 89 -23.28 -5.01 -18.87
CA VAL A 89 -22.87 -3.61 -18.70
C VAL A 89 -23.53 -3.01 -17.46
N THR A 90 -22.85 -2.08 -16.81
CA THR A 90 -23.34 -1.41 -15.59
C THR A 90 -23.41 0.09 -15.80
N TYR A 91 -24.30 0.72 -15.05
CA TYR A 91 -24.72 2.12 -15.15
C TYR A 91 -24.60 2.80 -13.78
N ASP A 92 -24.85 4.10 -13.73
CA ASP A 92 -25.00 4.90 -12.51
C ASP A 92 -23.84 4.73 -11.52
N GLY A 93 -22.61 4.52 -12.02
CA GLY A 93 -21.46 4.55 -11.14
C GLY A 93 -21.40 3.32 -10.23
N GLU A 94 -21.96 2.17 -10.63
CA GLU A 94 -22.12 0.98 -9.78
C GLU A 94 -20.85 0.58 -8.98
N PHE A 95 -19.67 0.76 -9.58
CA PHE A 95 -18.38 0.44 -8.97
C PHE A 95 -17.74 1.59 -8.15
N GLY A 96 -18.55 2.56 -7.74
CA GLY A 96 -18.15 3.70 -6.91
C GLY A 96 -17.75 4.93 -7.72
N ALA A 97 -17.04 5.86 -7.06
CA ALA A 97 -16.59 7.08 -7.72
C ALA A 97 -15.52 6.80 -8.78
N GLY A 98 -15.59 7.50 -9.90
CA GLY A 98 -14.59 7.45 -10.96
C GLY A 98 -13.69 8.69 -11.02
N ARG A 99 -13.09 8.90 -12.18
CA ARG A 99 -12.22 10.03 -12.49
C ARG A 99 -12.99 11.07 -13.32
N GLN A 100 -12.29 12.07 -13.83
CA GLN A 100 -12.83 12.95 -14.86
C GLN A 100 -13.34 12.14 -16.06
N ILE A 101 -14.48 12.53 -16.63
CA ILE A 101 -15.10 11.84 -17.77
C ILE A 101 -14.40 12.29 -19.06
N PHE A 102 -14.05 11.33 -19.91
CA PHE A 102 -13.33 11.56 -21.16
C PHE A 102 -14.16 11.29 -22.42
N MET A 103 -15.12 10.39 -22.35
CA MET A 103 -15.96 9.98 -23.47
C MET A 103 -17.41 9.90 -23.00
N ASP A 104 -18.33 10.19 -23.91
CA ASP A 104 -19.78 10.24 -23.70
C ASP A 104 -20.48 9.94 -25.04
N ASP A 105 -21.76 9.57 -25.02
CA ASP A 105 -22.58 9.19 -26.19
C ASP A 105 -21.84 8.21 -27.13
N LEU A 106 -21.30 7.12 -26.57
CA LEU A 106 -20.56 6.13 -27.34
C LEU A 106 -21.50 5.28 -28.18
N TYR A 107 -21.25 5.25 -29.49
CA TYR A 107 -22.03 4.43 -30.42
C TYR A 107 -21.10 3.50 -31.22
N CYS A 108 -20.94 2.28 -30.71
CA CYS A 108 -20.19 1.19 -31.32
C CYS A 108 -21.09 0.23 -32.11
N SER A 109 -20.54 -0.38 -33.16
CA SER A 109 -21.14 -1.55 -33.81
C SER A 109 -20.88 -2.86 -33.04
N GLY A 110 -19.94 -2.83 -32.09
CA GLY A 110 -19.49 -3.97 -31.29
C GLY A 110 -18.34 -4.76 -31.94
N SER A 111 -17.81 -4.29 -33.08
CA SER A 111 -16.76 -4.96 -33.87
C SER A 111 -15.41 -4.23 -33.87
N GLU A 112 -15.36 -3.04 -33.26
CA GLU A 112 -14.21 -2.15 -33.13
C GLU A 112 -13.08 -2.76 -32.29
N GLU A 113 -11.83 -2.38 -32.53
CA GLU A 113 -10.70 -2.89 -31.73
C GLU A 113 -10.50 -2.14 -30.41
N THR A 114 -11.02 -0.92 -30.31
CA THR A 114 -11.02 -0.09 -29.10
C THR A 114 -12.15 0.93 -29.16
N LEU A 115 -12.52 1.52 -28.02
CA LEU A 115 -13.61 2.49 -27.94
C LEU A 115 -13.32 3.78 -28.71
N THR A 116 -12.05 4.13 -28.95
CA THR A 116 -11.69 5.33 -29.72
C THR A 116 -12.02 5.23 -31.22
N GLU A 117 -12.41 4.05 -31.71
CA GLU A 117 -12.90 3.83 -33.08
C GLU A 117 -14.41 3.95 -33.20
N CYS A 118 -15.14 3.93 -32.08
CA CYS A 118 -16.57 4.14 -32.05
C CYS A 118 -16.91 5.61 -32.30
N HIS A 119 -18.16 5.90 -32.67
CA HIS A 119 -18.62 7.28 -32.77
C HIS A 119 -18.82 7.85 -31.35
N PHE A 120 -18.30 9.05 -31.10
CA PHE A 120 -18.58 9.85 -29.90
C PHE A 120 -18.37 11.34 -30.22
N PRO A 121 -18.95 12.29 -29.46
CA PRO A 121 -18.95 13.73 -29.77
C PRO A 121 -17.57 14.39 -29.73
N GLY A 122 -16.64 13.81 -28.98
CA GLY A 122 -15.25 14.26 -28.83
C GLY A 122 -14.74 14.12 -27.41
N TRP A 123 -13.42 14.22 -27.22
CA TRP A 123 -12.79 14.08 -25.91
C TRP A 123 -13.23 15.19 -24.95
N GLN A 124 -13.64 14.81 -23.73
CA GLN A 124 -14.13 15.73 -22.68
C GLN A 124 -15.34 16.58 -23.12
N VAL A 125 -16.10 16.11 -24.12
CA VAL A 125 -17.39 16.69 -24.51
C VAL A 125 -18.46 15.78 -23.93
N HIS A 126 -19.00 16.14 -22.77
CA HIS A 126 -20.03 15.39 -22.07
C HIS A 126 -20.92 16.33 -21.24
N ASP A 127 -22.14 15.93 -20.92
CA ASP A 127 -23.02 16.60 -19.95
C ASP A 127 -23.34 15.77 -18.70
N CYS A 128 -22.71 14.60 -18.58
CA CYS A 128 -22.87 13.67 -17.46
C CYS A 128 -22.34 14.17 -16.11
N GLU A 129 -23.03 13.77 -15.04
CA GLU A 129 -22.64 13.89 -13.64
C GLU A 129 -21.54 12.87 -13.27
N PRO A 130 -20.74 13.12 -12.20
CA PRO A 130 -19.68 12.18 -11.79
C PRO A 130 -20.15 10.78 -11.37
N THR A 131 -21.46 10.60 -11.17
CA THR A 131 -22.09 9.31 -10.85
C THR A 131 -22.55 8.55 -12.09
N GLU A 132 -22.61 9.17 -13.26
CA GLU A 132 -23.07 8.58 -14.52
C GLU A 132 -21.89 7.92 -15.22
N LEU A 133 -21.37 6.83 -14.63
CA LEU A 133 -20.17 6.15 -15.11
C LEU A 133 -20.48 4.76 -15.65
N ALA A 134 -19.98 4.51 -16.86
CA ALA A 134 -20.06 3.24 -17.55
C ALA A 134 -19.12 2.20 -16.94
N GLY A 135 -19.65 0.99 -16.71
CA GLY A 135 -18.88 -0.16 -16.29
C GLY A 135 -19.26 -1.44 -17.03
N VAL A 136 -18.47 -2.49 -16.78
CA VAL A 136 -18.67 -3.82 -17.35
C VAL A 136 -18.41 -4.91 -16.32
N ARG A 137 -19.05 -6.06 -16.51
CA ARG A 137 -18.60 -7.37 -16.01
C ARG A 137 -18.40 -8.30 -17.20
N CYS A 138 -17.21 -8.85 -17.34
CA CYS A 138 -16.77 -9.69 -18.44
C CYS A 138 -16.79 -11.17 -18.07
N ILE A 139 -17.06 -12.01 -19.06
CA ILE A 139 -17.00 -13.47 -18.94
C ILE A 139 -15.54 -13.91 -19.05
N ARG A 140 -15.01 -14.48 -17.98
CA ARG A 140 -13.69 -15.13 -17.99
C ARG A 140 -13.75 -16.45 -18.75
N GLU A 141 -12.66 -16.84 -19.41
CA GLU A 141 -12.51 -18.25 -19.77
C GLU A 141 -12.43 -19.04 -18.45
N GLU A 142 -13.34 -19.99 -18.23
CA GLU A 142 -13.13 -20.97 -17.18
C GLU A 142 -11.84 -21.70 -17.53
N GLU A 143 -10.75 -21.37 -16.83
CA GLU A 143 -9.68 -22.32 -16.69
C GLU A 143 -10.31 -23.57 -16.08
N THR A 144 -10.36 -24.66 -16.85
CA THR A 144 -10.66 -25.99 -16.33
C THR A 144 -9.51 -26.51 -15.46
N THR A 145 -8.89 -25.65 -14.67
CA THR A 145 -8.15 -26.01 -13.47
C THR A 145 -9.19 -26.05 -12.35
N PRO A 146 -9.24 -27.12 -11.52
CA PRO A 146 -10.14 -27.11 -10.39
C PRO A 146 -9.81 -25.89 -9.54
N ARG A 147 -10.82 -25.03 -9.26
CA ARG A 147 -10.74 -24.05 -8.16
C ARG A 147 -10.04 -24.75 -6.99
N PRO A 148 -9.01 -24.16 -6.34
CA PRO A 148 -8.44 -24.76 -5.16
C PRO A 148 -9.60 -25.03 -4.19
N PHE A 149 -9.88 -26.31 -3.99
CA PHE A 149 -10.89 -26.77 -3.06
C PHE A 149 -10.47 -26.25 -1.68
N VAL A 150 -11.20 -25.25 -1.17
CA VAL A 150 -11.26 -25.02 0.27
C VAL A 150 -11.90 -26.28 0.84
N GLU A 151 -11.09 -27.21 1.35
CA GLU A 151 -11.60 -28.31 2.16
C GLU A 151 -12.16 -27.71 3.45
N VAL A 152 -13.47 -27.43 3.42
CA VAL A 152 -14.28 -27.23 4.62
C VAL A 152 -14.23 -28.54 5.38
N GLY A 153 -13.43 -28.58 6.46
CA GLY A 153 -13.49 -29.65 7.44
C GLY A 153 -14.90 -29.70 8.02
N LYS A 154 -15.73 -30.60 7.50
CA LYS A 154 -17.03 -30.90 8.09
C LYS A 154 -16.81 -31.48 9.49
N ASN A 155 -17.61 -30.98 10.42
CA ASN A 155 -17.71 -31.45 11.79
C ASN A 155 -17.93 -32.97 11.84
N ASP A 156 -16.98 -33.71 12.39
CA ASP A 156 -17.26 -35.07 12.88
C ASP A 156 -17.66 -35.00 14.34
N VAL A 157 -18.98 -35.00 14.53
CA VAL A 157 -19.62 -35.45 15.76
C VAL A 157 -19.53 -36.98 15.79
N GLY A 158 -18.76 -37.51 16.73
CA GLY A 158 -19.07 -38.76 17.42
C GLY A 158 -18.53 -40.09 16.86
N ILE A 159 -17.77 -40.75 17.75
CA ILE A 159 -17.77 -42.20 18.05
C ILE A 159 -16.89 -43.12 17.19
N SER A 160 -15.71 -43.47 17.72
CA SER A 160 -15.41 -44.81 18.30
C SER A 160 -13.91 -44.98 18.44
N ILE A 161 -13.47 -45.15 19.69
CA ILE A 161 -12.14 -45.61 20.05
C ILE A 161 -12.00 -47.04 19.53
N VAL A 162 -11.05 -47.26 18.62
CA VAL A 162 -10.50 -48.58 18.34
C VAL A 162 -9.02 -48.50 18.64
N ASP A 163 -8.62 -49.31 19.61
CA ASP A 163 -7.28 -49.37 20.19
C ASP A 163 -6.18 -49.54 19.13
N LEU A 164 -5.13 -48.72 19.24
CA LEU A 164 -3.82 -49.00 18.65
C LEU A 164 -2.82 -49.32 19.78
N PRO A 165 -2.02 -50.41 19.67
CA PRO A 165 -1.14 -50.84 20.74
C PRO A 165 0.09 -49.93 20.91
N PRO A 166 0.72 -49.93 22.10
CA PRO A 166 1.83 -49.05 22.44
C PRO A 166 3.19 -49.59 21.99
N ASP A 167 4.14 -48.66 21.95
CA ASP A 167 5.60 -48.80 21.97
C ASP A 167 6.35 -49.10 20.65
N LYS A 168 7.16 -48.14 20.20
CA LYS A 168 8.58 -48.04 20.62
C LYS A 168 9.24 -46.71 20.22
N PRO A 169 10.35 -46.29 20.89
CA PRO A 169 10.87 -44.92 20.89
C PRO A 169 12.03 -44.66 19.91
N GLN A 170 12.15 -43.36 19.62
CA GLN A 170 13.24 -42.53 19.07
C GLN A 170 14.61 -43.18 18.79
N ASP A 171 15.17 -42.86 17.61
CA ASP A 171 16.61 -42.69 17.45
C ASP A 171 16.97 -41.59 16.43
N PHE A 172 17.73 -40.61 16.93
CA PHE A 172 18.82 -39.81 16.34
C PHE A 172 18.80 -39.48 14.83
N PHE A 173 18.68 -38.18 14.52
CA PHE A 173 19.22 -37.59 13.28
C PHE A 173 20.42 -36.69 13.61
N GLU A 174 21.60 -37.06 13.10
CA GLU A 174 22.78 -36.19 13.03
C GLU A 174 22.61 -35.11 11.94
N PRO A 175 23.20 -33.91 12.09
CA PRO A 175 23.18 -32.88 11.07
C PRO A 175 24.15 -33.20 9.92
N LEU A 176 23.62 -33.32 8.71
CA LEU A 176 24.39 -33.46 7.46
C LEU A 176 25.23 -32.19 7.21
N ARG A 177 26.54 -32.30 7.42
CA ARG A 177 27.56 -31.36 6.90
C ARG A 177 27.69 -31.54 5.39
N LEU A 178 27.36 -30.53 4.60
CA LEU A 178 27.72 -30.45 3.19
C LEU A 178 29.16 -29.95 3.05
N LYS A 179 30.06 -30.81 2.57
CA LYS A 179 31.39 -30.44 2.07
C LYS A 179 31.25 -29.88 0.66
N GLU A 180 31.82 -28.70 0.43
CA GLU A 180 31.99 -28.08 -0.88
C GLU A 180 32.84 -28.97 -1.80
N THR A 181 32.40 -29.17 -3.04
CA THR A 181 33.30 -29.33 -4.19
C THR A 181 32.56 -29.17 -5.53
N TYR A 182 33.26 -28.53 -6.48
CA TYR A 182 33.17 -28.66 -7.94
C TYR A 182 32.41 -27.62 -8.80
N ARG A 183 33.22 -26.65 -9.28
CA ARG A 183 33.42 -26.15 -10.67
C ARG A 183 32.31 -26.30 -11.73
N SER A 184 31.77 -25.13 -12.09
CA SER A 184 31.29 -24.62 -13.38
C SER A 184 30.83 -25.60 -14.47
N ASN A 185 29.51 -25.68 -14.67
CA ASN A 185 28.83 -25.10 -15.85
C ASN A 185 27.30 -25.29 -15.69
N GLY A 186 26.53 -24.19 -15.64
CA GLY A 186 25.06 -24.20 -15.72
C GLY A 186 24.25 -24.36 -14.42
N GLY A 187 24.84 -24.13 -13.23
CA GLY A 187 24.21 -24.49 -11.95
C GLY A 187 23.39 -23.43 -11.21
N LEU A 188 23.58 -22.12 -11.43
CA LEU A 188 23.02 -21.12 -10.52
C LEU A 188 21.48 -21.03 -10.58
N VAL A 189 20.90 -21.07 -11.79
CA VAL A 189 19.44 -20.93 -11.97
C VAL A 189 18.67 -22.14 -11.43
N GLY A 190 19.27 -23.35 -11.51
CA GLY A 190 18.68 -24.58 -10.97
C GLY A 190 18.84 -24.72 -9.45
N LEU A 191 19.88 -24.13 -8.85
CA LEU A 191 20.10 -24.15 -7.40
C LEU A 191 19.15 -23.18 -6.67
N PHE A 192 18.88 -22.01 -7.25
CA PHE A 192 17.89 -21.06 -6.72
C PHE A 192 16.46 -21.62 -6.79
N LYS A 193 16.05 -22.26 -7.90
CA LYS A 193 14.78 -23.00 -7.98
C LYS A 193 14.68 -24.21 -7.04
N ARG A 194 15.82 -24.75 -6.58
CA ARG A 194 15.88 -25.83 -5.57
C ARG A 194 15.82 -25.33 -4.13
N LEU A 195 16.02 -24.04 -3.89
CA LEU A 195 15.97 -23.43 -2.55
C LEU A 195 14.62 -22.75 -2.29
N PHE A 196 14.01 -22.13 -3.30
CA PHE A 196 12.74 -21.42 -3.17
C PHE A 196 11.63 -22.13 -3.99
N PRO A 197 10.53 -22.58 -3.36
CA PRO A 197 9.35 -23.05 -4.08
C PRO A 197 8.85 -21.98 -5.06
N THR A 198 8.41 -22.40 -6.25
CA THR A 198 7.83 -21.50 -7.26
C THR A 198 6.35 -21.17 -6.99
N ASP A 199 5.74 -21.88 -6.04
CA ASP A 199 4.37 -21.68 -5.60
C ASP A 199 4.27 -22.14 -4.14
N LEU A 200 3.82 -21.27 -3.25
CA LEU A 200 3.55 -21.59 -1.85
C LEU A 200 2.04 -21.72 -1.67
N ARG A 201 1.52 -22.95 -1.59
CA ARG A 201 0.09 -23.15 -1.35
C ARG A 201 -0.28 -22.80 0.08
N ILE A 202 -1.35 -22.02 0.26
CA ILE A 202 -1.80 -21.55 1.58
C ILE A 202 -3.20 -22.04 1.93
N ARG A 203 -3.53 -22.05 3.23
CA ARG A 203 -4.91 -22.19 3.72
C ARG A 203 -5.13 -21.44 5.02
N LEU A 204 -6.37 -21.01 5.26
CA LEU A 204 -6.83 -20.45 6.53
C LEU A 204 -7.54 -21.52 7.36
N ARG A 205 -7.22 -21.63 8.65
CA ARG A 205 -7.79 -22.65 9.55
C ARG A 205 -8.30 -22.05 10.85
N ASN A 206 -9.37 -22.65 11.38
CA ASN A 206 -9.99 -22.35 12.68
C ASN A 206 -10.50 -20.91 12.83
N GLY A 207 -10.84 -20.24 11.73
CA GLY A 207 -11.67 -19.04 11.74
C GLY A 207 -13.13 -19.36 12.04
N ARG A 208 -13.88 -18.37 12.53
CA ARG A 208 -15.35 -18.45 12.64
C ARG A 208 -16.02 -18.27 11.27
N THR A 209 -15.35 -17.56 10.36
CA THR A 209 -15.78 -17.33 8.96
C THR A 209 -14.72 -17.86 8.00
N LEU A 210 -15.03 -17.88 6.70
CA LEU A 210 -14.06 -18.26 5.67
C LEU A 210 -12.97 -17.20 5.45
N MET A 211 -13.23 -15.96 5.87
CA MET A 211 -12.34 -14.81 5.68
C MET A 211 -11.30 -14.68 6.79
N GLU A 212 -11.34 -15.51 7.82
CA GLU A 212 -10.39 -15.41 8.92
C GLU A 212 -9.78 -16.77 9.26
N GLY A 213 -8.60 -16.75 9.84
CA GLY A 213 -7.98 -17.96 10.37
C GLY A 213 -6.47 -17.88 10.48
N ARG A 214 -5.91 -18.92 11.11
CA ARG A 214 -4.47 -19.14 11.14
C ARG A 214 -3.97 -19.47 9.74
N VAL A 215 -2.87 -18.84 9.35
CA VAL A 215 -2.24 -19.07 8.04
C VAL A 215 -1.36 -20.31 8.12
N GLU A 216 -1.64 -21.29 7.28
CA GLU A 216 -0.80 -22.47 7.09
C GLU A 216 -0.30 -22.51 5.65
N VAL A 217 0.99 -22.81 5.47
CA VAL A 217 1.65 -22.94 4.17
C VAL A 217 2.07 -24.38 3.96
N TYR A 218 1.85 -24.89 2.75
CA TYR A 218 2.21 -26.24 2.37
C TYR A 218 3.63 -26.26 1.78
N ASP A 219 4.52 -27.02 2.40
CA ASP A 219 5.83 -27.32 1.82
C ASP A 219 5.75 -28.64 1.04
N GLU A 220 5.86 -28.56 -0.29
CA GLU A 220 5.86 -29.73 -1.17
C GLU A 220 7.04 -30.67 -0.92
N ARG A 221 8.18 -30.15 -0.44
CA ARG A 221 9.39 -30.96 -0.20
C ARG A 221 9.21 -31.87 1.00
N GLN A 222 8.63 -31.33 2.07
CA GLN A 222 8.39 -32.05 3.32
C GLN A 222 6.99 -32.70 3.34
N LYS A 223 6.15 -32.40 2.36
CA LYS A 223 4.75 -32.85 2.26
C LYS A 223 3.94 -32.57 3.52
N LEU A 224 4.21 -31.45 4.18
CA LEU A 224 3.56 -31.07 5.43
C LEU A 224 3.08 -29.61 5.38
N TRP A 225 2.09 -29.33 6.22
CA TRP A 225 1.64 -27.98 6.48
C TRP A 225 2.45 -27.39 7.63
N GLY A 226 2.83 -26.13 7.48
CA GLY A 226 3.55 -25.39 8.50
C GLY A 226 3.05 -23.97 8.67
N LEU A 227 3.61 -23.29 9.67
CA LEU A 227 3.22 -21.95 10.09
C LEU A 227 4.18 -20.88 9.56
N ILE A 228 3.70 -19.65 9.52
CA ILE A 228 4.50 -18.46 9.27
C ILE A 228 4.80 -17.80 10.62
N CYS A 229 6.06 -17.48 10.88
CA CYS A 229 6.47 -16.73 12.07
C CYS A 229 5.80 -15.36 12.09
N ALA A 230 5.27 -14.95 13.23
CA ALA A 230 4.62 -13.64 13.36
C ALA A 230 5.61 -12.47 13.51
N ASP A 231 6.90 -12.76 13.72
CA ASP A 231 7.92 -11.73 13.80
C ASP A 231 8.07 -10.99 12.47
N GLY A 232 7.97 -9.66 12.54
CA GLY A 232 7.98 -8.80 11.36
C GLY A 232 6.77 -8.92 10.43
N PHE A 233 5.76 -9.74 10.73
CA PHE A 233 4.55 -9.86 9.91
C PHE A 233 3.61 -8.68 10.18
N GLY A 234 3.20 -7.97 9.12
CA GLY A 234 2.34 -6.80 9.18
C GLY A 234 1.22 -6.80 8.14
N MET A 235 0.71 -5.60 7.83
CA MET A 235 -0.46 -5.43 6.96
C MET A 235 -0.15 -5.74 5.49
N LEU A 236 1.05 -5.43 5.00
CA LEU A 236 1.45 -5.75 3.63
C LEU A 236 1.49 -7.26 3.40
N GLU A 237 2.04 -8.04 4.34
CA GLU A 237 1.97 -9.51 4.25
C GLU A 237 0.53 -10.01 4.37
N THR A 238 -0.29 -9.37 5.20
CA THR A 238 -1.73 -9.71 5.33
C THR A 238 -2.46 -9.53 3.99
N MET A 239 -2.17 -8.44 3.27
CA MET A 239 -2.73 -8.18 1.95
C MET A 239 -2.38 -9.29 0.96
N SER A 240 -1.10 -9.68 0.88
CA SER A 240 -0.66 -10.74 -0.04
C SER A 240 -1.24 -12.12 0.34
N VAL A 241 -1.36 -12.42 1.64
CA VAL A 241 -2.03 -13.66 2.11
C VAL A 241 -3.50 -13.68 1.70
N CYS A 242 -4.25 -12.62 2.00
CA CYS A 242 -5.68 -12.56 1.70
C CYS A 242 -5.95 -12.58 0.20
N ARG A 243 -5.13 -11.89 -0.58
CA ARG A 243 -5.16 -11.91 -2.05
C ARG A 243 -4.94 -13.31 -2.60
N GLN A 244 -3.89 -14.01 -2.15
CA GLN A 244 -3.64 -15.38 -2.56
C GLN A 244 -4.75 -16.36 -2.11
N ALA A 245 -5.40 -16.09 -0.97
CA ALA A 245 -6.54 -16.86 -0.48
C ALA A 245 -7.84 -16.60 -1.27
N GLY A 246 -7.84 -15.65 -2.21
CA GLY A 246 -8.99 -15.32 -3.06
C GLY A 246 -9.89 -14.20 -2.52
N PHE A 247 -9.44 -13.46 -1.51
CA PHE A 247 -10.13 -12.28 -0.98
C PHE A 247 -9.54 -10.99 -1.53
N ALA A 248 -10.32 -9.92 -1.61
CA ALA A 248 -9.84 -8.65 -2.19
C ALA A 248 -8.81 -7.95 -1.29
N TYR A 249 -9.03 -7.98 0.02
CA TYR A 249 -8.22 -7.21 0.97
C TYR A 249 -7.86 -7.98 2.25
N GLY A 250 -6.75 -7.58 2.87
CA GLY A 250 -6.39 -7.93 4.24
C GLY A 250 -6.88 -6.86 5.20
N GLN A 251 -7.66 -7.24 6.21
CA GLN A 251 -8.23 -6.32 7.19
C GLN A 251 -7.38 -6.25 8.46
N GLN A 252 -6.86 -7.39 8.93
CA GLN A 252 -6.11 -7.44 10.18
C GLN A 252 -5.19 -8.65 10.25
N SER A 253 -3.99 -8.47 10.80
CA SER A 253 -3.13 -9.57 11.28
C SER A 253 -3.29 -9.77 12.78
N VAL A 254 -3.34 -11.02 13.22
CA VAL A 254 -3.38 -11.39 14.64
C VAL A 254 -2.20 -12.28 14.98
N ARG A 255 -1.50 -11.94 16.07
CA ARG A 255 -0.35 -12.71 16.55
C ARG A 255 -0.80 -13.82 17.51
N GLY A 256 -0.21 -15.00 17.38
CA GLY A 256 -0.39 -16.12 18.29
C GLY A 256 -1.69 -16.91 18.07
N SER A 257 -2.22 -17.47 19.15
CA SER A 257 -3.28 -18.49 19.14
C SER A 257 -4.72 -17.94 19.06
N ALA A 258 -4.92 -16.75 18.50
CA ALA A 258 -6.25 -16.15 18.37
C ALA A 258 -7.26 -17.04 17.62
N PHE A 259 -6.77 -17.80 16.63
CA PHE A 259 -7.55 -18.80 15.88
C PHE A 259 -7.23 -20.23 16.36
N ALA A 260 -7.32 -20.43 17.67
CA ALA A 260 -7.00 -21.64 18.43
C ALA A 260 -5.49 -21.94 18.62
N THR A 261 -5.20 -22.53 19.78
CA THR A 261 -3.87 -23.01 20.17
C THR A 261 -3.49 -24.25 19.38
N VAL A 262 -2.32 -24.21 18.76
CA VAL A 262 -1.73 -25.37 18.06
C VAL A 262 -0.43 -25.73 18.75
N ASN A 263 -0.20 -27.03 18.91
CA ASN A 263 1.11 -27.49 19.34
C ASN A 263 2.09 -27.32 18.17
N ILE A 264 3.06 -26.42 18.30
CA ILE A 264 4.07 -26.14 17.25
C ILE A 264 4.88 -27.41 16.90
N SER A 265 4.90 -28.40 17.80
CA SER A 265 5.49 -29.73 17.54
C SER A 265 4.71 -30.56 16.51
N SER A 266 3.42 -30.25 16.30
CA SER A 266 2.55 -30.88 15.31
C SER A 266 2.45 -30.11 13.99
N VAL A 267 2.67 -28.79 14.01
CA VAL A 267 2.66 -27.92 12.82
C VAL A 267 3.83 -26.94 12.97
N PRO A 268 5.02 -27.26 12.40
CA PRO A 268 6.23 -26.47 12.62
C PRO A 268 6.16 -25.14 11.88
N ILE A 269 6.92 -24.14 12.36
CA ILE A 269 7.14 -22.88 11.65
C ILE A 269 8.09 -23.15 10.47
N LEU A 270 7.65 -22.85 9.25
CA LEU A 270 8.43 -23.08 8.02
C LEU A 270 8.98 -21.80 7.40
N ILE A 271 8.27 -20.69 7.58
CA ILE A 271 8.62 -19.39 6.99
C ILE A 271 8.91 -18.41 8.11
N VAL A 272 10.07 -17.75 8.02
CA VAL A 272 10.50 -16.70 8.94
C VAL A 272 10.91 -15.48 8.13
N GLY A 273 10.60 -14.28 8.66
CA GLY A 273 10.97 -13.01 8.02
C GLY A 273 10.29 -12.81 6.67
N LEU A 274 9.02 -13.21 6.54
CA LEU A 274 8.23 -12.93 5.35
C LEU A 274 8.06 -11.41 5.19
N LYS A 275 8.45 -10.90 4.03
CA LYS A 275 8.37 -9.49 3.65
C LYS A 275 7.79 -9.33 2.27
N CYS A 276 6.60 -8.74 2.22
CA CYS A 276 5.83 -8.52 1.01
C CYS A 276 5.69 -7.01 0.73
N ASN A 277 5.45 -6.67 -0.53
CA ASN A 277 5.06 -5.34 -0.99
C ASN A 277 3.54 -5.14 -0.87
N GLY A 278 2.75 -6.21 -0.74
CA GLY A 278 1.29 -6.16 -0.54
C GLY A 278 0.46 -6.30 -1.82
N ASP A 279 1.11 -6.35 -2.98
CA ASP A 279 0.49 -6.55 -4.29
C ASP A 279 0.72 -7.95 -4.87
N GLU A 280 1.57 -8.77 -4.23
CA GLU A 280 1.90 -10.11 -4.68
C GLU A 280 0.67 -11.03 -4.72
N GLN A 281 0.56 -11.81 -5.80
CA GLN A 281 -0.48 -12.82 -5.96
C GLN A 281 -0.11 -14.14 -5.27
N ASN A 282 1.18 -14.35 -5.00
CA ASN A 282 1.69 -15.55 -4.34
C ASN A 282 2.72 -15.16 -3.28
N LEU A 283 2.64 -15.75 -2.09
CA LEU A 283 3.64 -15.57 -1.04
C LEU A 283 5.06 -16.00 -1.46
N ALA A 284 5.18 -16.86 -2.49
CA ALA A 284 6.47 -17.24 -3.07
C ALA A 284 7.22 -16.05 -3.70
N ASP A 285 6.50 -15.00 -4.13
CA ASP A 285 7.06 -13.80 -4.73
C ASP A 285 7.57 -12.80 -3.68
N CYS A 286 7.11 -12.94 -2.43
CA CYS A 286 7.62 -12.18 -1.31
C CYS A 286 9.04 -12.61 -0.93
N ARG A 287 9.78 -11.74 -0.23
CA ARG A 287 11.09 -12.10 0.32
C ARG A 287 10.88 -12.88 1.62
N TYR A 288 11.51 -14.05 1.73
CA TYR A 288 11.51 -14.84 2.97
C TYR A 288 12.78 -15.68 3.08
N THR A 289 13.11 -16.09 4.30
CA THR A 289 14.29 -16.92 4.56
C THR A 289 13.84 -18.35 4.87
N PRO A 290 14.12 -19.34 4.01
CA PRO A 290 13.82 -20.73 4.29
C PRO A 290 14.84 -21.30 5.29
N VAL A 291 14.43 -21.39 6.55
CA VAL A 291 14.95 -22.26 7.63
C VAL A 291 16.48 -22.25 7.83
N ILE A 292 16.95 -21.32 8.68
CA ILE A 292 18.05 -21.52 9.67
C ILE A 292 17.77 -20.75 10.98
N ASP A 293 16.90 -19.73 10.99
CA ASP A 293 16.59 -18.97 12.21
C ASP A 293 15.34 -19.49 12.94
N THR A 294 15.49 -19.64 14.26
CA THR A 294 14.38 -19.86 15.18
C THR A 294 13.53 -18.59 15.28
N CYS A 295 12.22 -18.70 15.07
CA CYS A 295 11.27 -17.60 15.29
C CYS A 295 11.44 -17.09 16.73
N PRO A 296 11.88 -15.82 16.96
CA PRO A 296 12.27 -15.35 18.28
C PRO A 296 11.17 -15.49 19.33
N ASP A 297 9.94 -15.20 18.93
CA ASP A 297 8.77 -15.21 19.81
C ASP A 297 8.04 -16.56 19.82
N ASN A 298 8.50 -17.54 19.03
CA ASN A 298 7.84 -18.82 18.77
C ASN A 298 6.33 -18.67 18.51
N SER A 299 5.94 -17.57 17.87
CA SER A 299 4.56 -17.17 17.61
C SER A 299 4.26 -17.25 16.12
N PHE A 300 3.01 -17.52 15.79
CA PHE A 300 2.54 -17.66 14.42
C PHE A 300 1.42 -16.66 14.13
N VAL A 301 1.12 -16.48 12.85
CA VAL A 301 0.14 -15.49 12.41
C VAL A 301 -1.20 -16.12 12.03
N GLY A 302 -2.26 -15.39 12.35
CA GLY A 302 -3.54 -15.50 11.66
C GLY A 302 -3.93 -14.18 11.02
N VAL A 303 -4.83 -14.25 10.04
CA VAL A 303 -5.29 -13.09 9.30
C VAL A 303 -6.81 -13.03 9.31
N VAL A 304 -7.33 -11.82 9.14
CA VAL A 304 -8.71 -11.51 8.82
C VAL A 304 -8.70 -10.77 7.49
N CYS A 305 -9.46 -11.25 6.53
CA CYS A 305 -9.61 -10.72 5.19
C CYS A 305 -10.95 -10.01 5.04
N ALA A 306 -11.07 -9.16 4.02
CA ALA A 306 -12.28 -8.48 3.63
C ALA A 306 -12.56 -8.69 2.13
N GLU A 307 -13.84 -8.81 1.78
CA GLU A 307 -14.28 -9.12 0.40
C GLU A 307 -14.39 -7.88 -0.49
N VAL A 308 -14.88 -6.75 0.02
CA VAL A 308 -15.10 -5.55 -0.82
C VAL A 308 -14.92 -4.22 -0.09
N GLU A 309 -14.94 -4.22 1.24
CA GLU A 309 -15.09 -2.99 2.01
C GLU A 309 -13.84 -2.61 2.81
N LEU A 310 -13.17 -1.53 2.44
CA LEU A 310 -12.10 -0.89 3.22
C LEU A 310 -12.11 0.64 3.01
N PRO A 311 -11.61 1.42 3.98
CA PRO A 311 -11.34 2.84 3.77
C PRO A 311 -10.16 3.03 2.80
N ASP A 312 -10.03 4.21 2.19
CA ASP A 312 -8.89 4.59 1.33
C ASP A 312 -8.56 6.05 1.61
N LEU A 313 -7.46 6.31 2.30
CA LEU A 313 -7.07 7.66 2.69
C LEU A 313 -6.17 8.28 1.65
N VAL A 314 -6.62 9.41 1.11
CA VAL A 314 -5.91 10.14 0.07
C VAL A 314 -5.48 11.49 0.60
N ILE A 315 -4.19 11.79 0.49
CA ILE A 315 -3.69 13.12 0.80
C ILE A 315 -4.03 14.11 -0.33
N ASP A 316 -4.49 15.30 0.03
CA ASP A 316 -4.61 16.43 -0.90
C ASP A 316 -3.23 17.04 -1.14
N LYS A 317 -2.53 16.51 -2.13
CA LYS A 317 -1.17 16.95 -2.48
C LYS A 317 -1.13 18.40 -2.98
N ASP A 318 -2.21 18.88 -3.59
CA ASP A 318 -2.28 20.24 -4.14
C ASP A 318 -2.50 21.26 -3.01
N GLU A 319 -3.19 20.86 -1.93
CA GLU A 319 -3.27 21.66 -0.70
C GLU A 319 -1.89 21.88 -0.07
N LEU A 320 -0.99 20.88 -0.10
CA LEU A 320 0.38 21.04 0.37
C LEU A 320 1.10 22.15 -0.41
N GLU A 321 0.98 22.16 -1.74
CA GLU A 321 1.62 23.18 -2.59
C GLU A 321 1.09 24.59 -2.30
N ARG A 322 -0.23 24.72 -2.08
CA ARG A 322 -0.90 26.02 -1.89
C ARG A 322 -0.72 26.62 -0.50
N SER A 323 -0.58 25.78 0.52
CA SER A 323 -0.61 26.20 1.93
C SER A 323 0.76 26.29 2.60
N THR A 324 1.84 25.90 1.90
CA THR A 324 3.18 25.87 2.50
C THR A 324 3.80 27.27 2.66
N TYR A 325 4.31 27.59 3.84
CA TYR A 325 5.09 28.80 4.11
C TYR A 325 6.08 28.64 5.28
N LEU A 326 6.99 29.60 5.43
CA LEU A 326 7.91 29.67 6.57
C LEU A 326 7.38 30.60 7.67
N GLU A 327 7.49 30.17 8.92
CA GLU A 327 7.30 31.00 10.11
C GLU A 327 8.51 30.89 11.03
N ASP A 328 9.08 32.03 11.41
CA ASP A 328 10.04 32.12 12.51
C ASP A 328 9.27 32.41 13.81
N ARG A 329 9.33 31.49 14.78
CA ARG A 329 8.58 31.57 16.03
C ARG A 329 9.49 31.43 17.24
N GLN A 330 9.33 32.30 18.23
CA GLN A 330 10.12 32.22 19.47
C GLN A 330 9.79 30.96 20.24
N LEU A 331 10.81 30.32 20.81
CA LEU A 331 10.68 29.04 21.51
C LEU A 331 9.76 29.12 22.74
N THR A 332 9.66 30.30 23.38
CA THR A 332 8.71 30.55 24.49
C THR A 332 7.24 30.34 24.10
N PHE A 333 6.88 30.51 22.83
CA PHE A 333 5.51 30.29 22.35
C PHE A 333 5.26 28.85 21.84
N LEU A 334 6.24 27.96 22.01
CA LEU A 334 6.22 26.59 21.50
C LEU A 334 6.21 25.55 22.62
N THR A 335 5.94 25.93 23.87
CA THR A 335 5.95 25.01 25.02
C THR A 335 5.06 23.78 24.81
N CYS A 336 3.84 23.97 24.31
CA CYS A 336 2.93 22.87 23.99
C CYS A 336 3.50 21.94 22.92
N ALA A 337 3.96 22.50 21.80
CA ALA A 337 4.60 21.73 20.74
C ALA A 337 5.88 21.01 21.21
N MET A 338 6.59 21.56 22.20
CA MET A 338 7.73 20.89 22.82
C MET A 338 7.30 19.67 23.64
N GLU A 339 6.26 19.77 24.46
CA GLU A 339 5.70 18.65 25.22
C GLU A 339 5.25 17.50 24.32
N GLU A 340 4.82 17.83 23.10
CA GLU A 340 4.41 16.87 22.06
C GLU A 340 5.55 16.40 21.14
N ASN A 341 6.80 16.74 21.43
CA ASN A 341 7.97 16.36 20.63
C ASN A 341 8.00 16.93 19.19
N CYS A 342 7.29 18.01 18.88
CA CYS A 342 7.11 18.51 17.51
C CYS A 342 8.24 19.41 16.97
N LEU A 343 9.36 19.53 17.68
CA LEU A 343 10.52 20.32 17.26
C LEU A 343 11.73 19.41 17.01
N SER A 344 12.74 19.95 16.33
CA SER A 344 14.00 19.22 16.16
C SER A 344 14.78 19.13 17.48
N SER A 345 15.72 18.18 17.57
CA SER A 345 16.43 17.86 18.81
C SER A 345 17.17 19.05 19.44
N SER A 346 17.71 19.98 18.63
CA SER A 346 18.41 21.16 19.15
C SER A 346 17.51 22.08 19.98
N ALA A 347 16.20 22.07 19.74
CA ALA A 347 15.25 22.85 20.54
C ALA A 347 15.17 22.38 21.99
N TYR A 348 15.40 21.08 22.24
CA TYR A 348 15.30 20.45 23.55
C TYR A 348 16.58 20.59 24.39
N GLU A 349 17.69 20.96 23.76
CA GLU A 349 18.97 21.25 24.44
C GLU A 349 18.97 22.64 25.10
N ILE A 350 18.05 23.52 24.68
CA ILE A 350 17.94 24.88 25.20
C ILE A 350 17.24 24.86 26.56
N ALA A 351 17.90 25.43 27.57
CA ALA A 351 17.36 25.52 28.92
C ALA A 351 16.09 26.40 28.96
N ASP A 352 15.14 26.05 29.84
CA ASP A 352 13.81 26.69 29.90
C ASP A 352 13.88 28.22 30.05
N HIS A 353 14.80 28.72 30.89
CA HIS A 353 15.00 30.15 31.13
C HIS A 353 15.60 30.91 29.94
N ASP A 354 16.25 30.20 29.00
CA ASP A 354 16.89 30.79 27.83
C ASP A 354 15.98 30.81 26.60
N ARG A 355 14.84 30.09 26.63
CA ARG A 355 13.92 29.93 25.48
C ARG A 355 13.46 31.25 24.86
N PHE A 356 13.43 32.34 25.63
CA PHE A 356 13.05 33.67 25.14
C PHE A 356 14.00 34.24 24.08
N TYR A 357 15.28 33.83 24.09
CA TYR A 357 16.30 34.35 23.17
C TYR A 357 16.41 33.53 21.87
N PHE A 358 15.73 32.40 21.78
CA PHE A 358 15.83 31.49 20.65
C PHE A 358 14.53 31.46 19.85
N SER A 359 14.68 31.33 18.53
CA SER A 359 13.57 31.14 17.60
C SER A 359 13.78 29.88 16.81
N ARG A 360 12.67 29.27 16.39
CA ARG A 360 12.63 28.12 15.51
C ARG A 360 12.05 28.55 14.17
N ARG A 361 12.61 28.01 13.09
CA ARG A 361 12.12 28.18 11.74
C ARG A 361 11.28 26.99 11.34
N LEU A 362 10.00 27.22 11.12
CA LEU A 362 8.99 26.20 10.92
C LEU A 362 8.48 26.25 9.48
N LEU A 363 8.58 25.13 8.77
CA LEU A 363 7.93 24.92 7.47
C LEU A 363 6.50 24.44 7.73
N ARG A 364 5.53 25.36 7.68
CA ARG A 364 4.12 25.09 7.92
C ARG A 364 3.39 24.74 6.63
N PHE A 365 2.35 23.91 6.72
CA PHE A 365 1.51 23.46 5.60
C PHE A 365 0.18 22.89 6.12
N THR A 366 -0.87 22.89 5.32
CA THR A 366 -2.14 22.22 5.67
C THR A 366 -2.07 20.77 5.20
N THR A 367 -2.42 19.81 6.06
CA THR A 367 -2.67 18.43 5.64
C THR A 367 -4.17 18.21 5.53
N ARG A 368 -4.68 17.94 4.33
CA ARG A 368 -6.06 17.50 4.12
C ARG A 368 -6.04 16.05 3.66
N VAL A 369 -6.88 15.23 4.28
CA VAL A 369 -6.98 13.78 4.05
C VAL A 369 -8.43 13.46 3.72
N ALA A 370 -8.67 12.90 2.55
CA ALA A 370 -9.99 12.43 2.13
C ALA A 370 -10.11 10.93 2.38
N ASN A 371 -11.30 10.45 2.74
CA ASN A 371 -11.61 9.03 2.65
C ASN A 371 -12.40 8.75 1.36
N THR A 372 -11.74 8.18 0.36
CA THR A 372 -12.34 7.77 -0.92
C THR A 372 -12.64 6.27 -0.98
N GLY A 373 -12.54 5.58 0.16
CA GLY A 373 -12.84 4.16 0.27
C GLY A 373 -14.34 3.90 0.32
N SER A 374 -14.71 2.66 0.62
CA SER A 374 -16.11 2.24 0.64
C SER A 374 -16.73 2.24 2.05
N ILE A 375 -15.91 2.35 3.10
CA ILE A 375 -16.36 2.42 4.50
C ILE A 375 -15.63 3.53 5.26
N SER A 376 -16.19 3.95 6.39
CA SER A 376 -15.55 4.94 7.25
C SER A 376 -14.21 4.46 7.79
N PHE A 377 -13.21 5.32 7.74
CA PHE A 377 -11.95 5.11 8.44
C PHE A 377 -12.16 5.30 9.94
N ARG A 378 -11.60 4.42 10.77
CA ARG A 378 -11.74 4.44 12.22
C ARG A 378 -10.39 4.29 12.91
N PRO A 379 -10.19 4.93 14.08
CA PRO A 379 -8.97 4.74 14.85
C PRO A 379 -8.83 3.30 15.34
N PHE A 380 -7.59 2.81 15.40
CA PHE A 380 -7.31 1.45 15.86
C PHE A 380 -7.43 1.29 17.38
N LEU A 381 -7.18 2.38 18.14
CA LEU A 381 -7.27 2.34 19.59
C LEU A 381 -8.73 2.40 20.03
N PRO A 382 -9.15 1.52 20.96
CA PRO A 382 -10.47 1.61 21.53
C PRO A 382 -10.59 2.90 22.36
N LYS A 383 -11.83 3.38 22.51
CA LYS A 383 -12.13 4.71 23.06
C LYS A 383 -11.56 4.93 24.47
N ASP A 384 -11.47 3.88 25.27
CA ASP A 384 -10.89 3.90 26.62
C ASP A 384 -9.36 4.14 26.64
N GLN A 385 -8.68 3.97 25.52
CA GLN A 385 -7.24 4.19 25.36
C GLN A 385 -6.92 5.55 24.74
N TRP A 386 -7.93 6.38 24.45
CA TRP A 386 -7.69 7.71 23.91
C TRP A 386 -7.09 8.62 24.98
N ILE A 387 -6.06 9.38 24.59
CA ILE A 387 -5.30 10.23 25.50
C ILE A 387 -5.80 11.67 25.35
N TRP A 388 -6.22 12.30 26.44
CA TRP A 388 -6.56 13.71 26.43
C TRP A 388 -5.31 14.57 26.32
N HIS A 389 -5.38 15.64 25.54
CA HIS A 389 -4.29 16.59 25.44
C HIS A 389 -4.69 18.00 25.79
N ALA A 390 -4.01 18.55 26.79
CA ALA A 390 -4.35 19.82 27.40
C ALA A 390 -4.17 20.99 26.43
N CYS A 391 -3.16 20.94 25.55
CA CYS A 391 -2.89 22.02 24.61
C CYS A 391 -3.93 22.10 23.48
N HIS A 392 -4.51 20.96 23.09
CA HIS A 392 -5.47 20.89 21.98
C HIS A 392 -6.94 20.77 22.44
N GLN A 393 -7.15 20.54 23.74
CA GLN A 393 -8.47 20.45 24.36
C GLN A 393 -9.39 19.39 23.71
N HIS A 394 -8.81 18.29 23.25
CA HIS A 394 -9.54 17.13 22.75
C HIS A 394 -8.76 15.82 23.00
N TYR A 395 -9.43 14.70 22.72
CA TYR A 395 -8.84 13.36 22.84
C TYR A 395 -8.16 12.93 21.55
N HIS A 396 -7.03 12.25 21.71
CA HIS A 396 -6.23 11.71 20.63
C HIS A 396 -6.50 10.22 20.51
N SER A 397 -7.01 9.80 19.35
CA SER A 397 -7.40 8.42 19.10
C SER A 397 -6.28 7.58 18.48
N MET A 398 -5.16 8.22 18.12
CA MET A 398 -3.96 7.59 17.57
C MET A 398 -2.72 8.39 17.99
N GLU A 399 -1.62 7.70 18.29
CA GLU A 399 -0.34 8.35 18.66
C GLU A 399 0.36 8.98 17.45
N VAL A 400 0.39 8.27 16.32
CA VAL A 400 1.01 8.74 15.07
C VAL A 400 0.16 8.32 13.87
N PHE A 401 -0.42 9.30 13.18
CA PHE A 401 -1.19 9.09 11.95
C PHE A 401 -0.51 9.70 10.73
N ALA A 402 0.27 10.78 10.89
CA ALA A 402 1.07 11.32 9.81
C ALA A 402 2.52 11.65 10.22
N HIS A 403 3.45 11.35 9.32
CA HIS A 403 4.86 11.74 9.39
C HIS A 403 5.20 12.74 8.30
N TYR A 404 6.07 13.69 8.63
CA TYR A 404 6.50 14.77 7.77
C TYR A 404 8.03 14.75 7.66
N ASP A 405 8.54 14.41 6.50
CA ASP A 405 9.98 14.23 6.29
C ASP A 405 10.51 15.28 5.30
N VAL A 406 11.66 15.86 5.63
CA VAL A 406 12.49 16.56 4.65
C VAL A 406 13.69 15.68 4.35
N VAL A 407 13.84 15.34 3.07
CA VAL A 407 14.82 14.38 2.57
C VAL A 407 15.79 15.10 1.64
N ASN A 408 17.08 14.82 1.77
CA ASN A 408 18.11 15.40 0.90
C ASN A 408 18.21 14.64 -0.44
N ALA A 409 19.06 15.12 -1.35
CA ALA A 409 19.29 14.50 -2.66
C ALA A 409 19.89 13.08 -2.59
N THR A 410 20.42 12.64 -1.44
CA THR A 410 20.93 11.26 -1.26
C THR A 410 19.87 10.31 -0.71
N GLY A 411 18.64 10.78 -0.48
CA GLY A 411 17.55 9.99 0.09
C GLY A 411 17.59 9.87 1.61
N GLN A 412 18.43 10.65 2.30
CA GLN A 412 18.52 10.65 3.76
C GLN A 412 17.56 11.68 4.35
N LYS A 413 16.83 11.28 5.40
CA LYS A 413 16.00 12.18 6.20
C LYS A 413 16.91 13.17 6.94
N VAL A 414 16.72 14.47 6.71
CA VAL A 414 17.52 15.56 7.31
C VAL A 414 16.72 16.40 8.31
N ALA A 415 15.41 16.43 8.18
CA ALA A 415 14.52 16.93 9.21
C ALA A 415 13.27 16.05 9.26
N GLU A 416 12.69 15.96 10.45
CA GLU A 416 11.46 15.23 10.71
C GLU A 416 10.53 16.15 11.48
N GLY A 417 9.27 16.08 11.11
CA GLY A 417 8.16 16.54 11.90
C GLY A 417 7.13 15.43 11.95
N HIS A 418 6.22 15.57 12.88
CA HIS A 418 5.06 14.71 12.98
C HIS A 418 3.97 15.55 13.60
N LYS A 419 2.76 15.17 13.27
CA LYS A 419 1.64 15.60 14.06
C LYS A 419 1.51 14.61 15.20
N ALA A 420 2.18 14.94 16.30
CA ALA A 420 1.89 14.27 17.55
C ALA A 420 0.43 14.55 17.79
N SER A 421 -0.35 13.47 17.86
CA SER A 421 -1.78 13.47 18.08
C SER A 421 -2.77 13.86 16.99
N PHE A 422 -3.76 12.98 16.81
CA PHE A 422 -4.83 13.16 15.85
C PHE A 422 -6.22 12.99 16.47
N CYS A 423 -7.06 13.96 16.11
CA CYS A 423 -8.50 13.94 16.14
C CYS A 423 -9.01 13.56 14.74
N LEU A 424 -9.68 12.41 14.57
CA LEU A 424 -10.27 12.07 13.27
C LEU A 424 -11.72 12.57 13.25
N GLU A 425 -12.00 13.57 12.40
CA GLU A 425 -13.35 14.13 12.25
C GLU A 425 -13.70 14.53 10.81
N ASP A 426 -14.99 14.71 10.57
CA ASP A 426 -15.51 15.11 9.27
C ASP A 426 -15.57 16.65 9.18
N ASN A 427 -14.50 17.31 8.73
CA ASN A 427 -14.49 18.78 8.61
C ASN A 427 -15.33 19.29 7.45
N PHE A 428 -15.32 18.57 6.33
CA PHE A 428 -16.10 18.86 5.14
C PHE A 428 -16.44 17.54 4.43
N CYS A 429 -17.60 17.45 3.81
CA CYS A 429 -18.05 16.28 3.07
C CYS A 429 -18.57 16.71 1.70
N ASP A 430 -18.60 15.76 0.75
CA ASP A 430 -19.36 15.94 -0.48
C ASP A 430 -20.84 16.25 -0.20
N GLN A 431 -21.55 16.78 -1.19
CA GLN A 431 -22.93 17.22 -1.02
C GLN A 431 -23.90 16.08 -0.69
N THR A 432 -23.48 14.84 -0.95
CA THR A 432 -24.26 13.62 -0.74
C THR A 432 -24.08 13.01 0.65
N THR A 433 -23.03 13.40 1.37
CA THR A 433 -22.63 12.80 2.63
C THR A 433 -22.79 13.77 3.80
N THR A 434 -23.36 13.27 4.89
CA THR A 434 -23.46 14.00 6.15
C THR A 434 -22.26 13.74 7.05
N GLN A 435 -21.75 14.78 7.70
CA GLN A 435 -20.73 14.66 8.75
C GLN A 435 -21.25 13.80 9.92
N VAL A 436 -20.48 12.78 10.31
CA VAL A 436 -20.81 11.84 11.39
C VAL A 436 -19.83 11.99 12.56
N TYR A 437 -18.54 12.15 12.27
CA TYR A 437 -17.48 12.16 13.27
C TYR A 437 -17.11 13.57 13.70
N ALA A 438 -16.94 13.74 15.01
CA ALA A 438 -16.58 15.01 15.62
C ALA A 438 -15.81 14.75 16.92
N CYS A 439 -14.67 15.40 17.11
CA CYS A 439 -13.84 15.16 18.29
C CYS A 439 -14.34 15.92 19.54
N ALA A 440 -15.10 16.98 19.34
CA ALA A 440 -15.69 17.75 20.41
C ALA A 440 -16.56 16.87 21.34
N ASN A 441 -16.58 17.20 22.64
CA ASN A 441 -17.42 16.54 23.65
C ASN A 441 -17.21 15.02 23.76
N TYR A 442 -15.99 14.53 23.52
CA TYR A 442 -15.68 13.10 23.52
C TYR A 442 -16.53 12.31 22.51
N GLY A 443 -16.82 12.94 21.37
CA GLY A 443 -17.53 12.33 20.25
C GLY A 443 -16.75 11.16 19.63
N ASP A 444 -17.43 10.39 18.80
CA ASP A 444 -16.79 9.31 18.06
C ASP A 444 -15.92 9.88 16.94
N GLN A 445 -14.77 9.26 16.75
CA GLN A 445 -13.77 9.69 15.78
C GLN A 445 -13.72 8.74 14.58
N GLY A 446 -13.36 9.30 13.45
CA GLY A 446 -13.25 8.63 12.16
C GLY A 446 -13.31 9.62 11.01
N ILE A 447 -13.19 9.11 9.79
CA ILE A 447 -13.41 9.89 8.56
C ILE A 447 -14.45 9.13 7.74
N SER A 448 -15.61 9.75 7.54
CA SER A 448 -16.71 9.18 6.75
C SER A 448 -16.31 9.10 5.26
N VAL A 449 -16.93 8.18 4.53
CA VAL A 449 -16.71 8.04 3.07
C VAL A 449 -17.13 9.34 2.40
N GLY A 450 -16.31 9.90 1.51
CA GLY A 450 -16.60 11.17 0.84
C GLY A 450 -16.36 12.41 1.70
N CYS A 451 -15.86 12.23 2.93
CA CYS A 451 -15.49 13.32 3.81
C CYS A 451 -13.97 13.53 3.88
N VAL A 452 -13.58 14.72 4.33
CA VAL A 452 -12.20 15.13 4.53
C VAL A 452 -11.96 15.59 5.96
N ASP A 453 -10.79 15.23 6.46
CA ASP A 453 -10.19 15.72 7.69
C ASP A 453 -9.05 16.68 7.33
N THR A 454 -9.09 17.90 7.84
CA THR A 454 -8.24 19.03 7.46
C THR A 454 -7.53 19.62 8.67
N TYR A 455 -6.23 19.35 8.72
CA TYR A 455 -5.29 19.93 9.67
C TYR A 455 -4.65 21.19 9.07
N LEU A 456 -5.21 22.34 9.41
CA LEU A 456 -4.78 23.65 8.89
C LEU A 456 -3.36 24.03 9.31
N HIS A 457 -2.61 24.66 8.40
CA HIS A 457 -1.23 25.13 8.60
C HIS A 457 -0.97 25.97 9.87
N ASN A 458 -2.00 26.57 10.46
CA ASN A 458 -1.88 27.49 11.60
C ASN A 458 -1.96 26.81 12.98
N ILE A 459 -2.28 25.51 13.04
CA ILE A 459 -2.35 24.76 14.30
C ILE A 459 -0.96 24.31 14.76
N ASP A 460 -0.82 23.93 16.02
CA ASP A 460 0.43 23.43 16.57
C ASP A 460 0.81 22.06 15.99
N CYS A 461 2.11 21.79 15.90
CA CYS A 461 2.69 20.57 15.31
C CYS A 461 2.39 20.35 13.82
N GLN A 462 1.81 21.34 13.14
CA GLN A 462 1.55 21.29 11.71
C GLN A 462 2.69 21.92 10.91
N TRP A 463 3.89 21.36 11.10
CA TRP A 463 5.12 21.82 10.45
C TRP A 463 6.22 20.76 10.44
N VAL A 464 7.28 21.05 9.71
CA VAL A 464 8.63 20.50 9.95
C VAL A 464 9.53 21.60 10.49
N ASP A 465 10.25 21.34 11.59
CA ASP A 465 11.27 22.27 12.10
C ASP A 465 12.52 22.19 11.20
N VAL A 466 12.76 23.25 10.43
CA VAL A 466 13.85 23.36 9.44
C VAL A 466 14.97 24.28 9.91
N THR A 467 15.02 24.60 11.21
CA THR A 467 16.05 25.48 11.78
C THR A 467 17.46 24.92 11.59
N ASP A 468 17.62 23.60 11.68
CA ASP A 468 18.92 22.93 11.75
C ASP A 468 19.44 22.48 10.38
N ILE A 469 18.62 22.65 9.32
CA ILE A 469 19.01 22.28 7.96
C ILE A 469 19.47 23.53 7.18
N PRO A 470 20.51 23.42 6.32
CA PRO A 470 20.93 24.53 5.49
C PRO A 470 19.89 24.84 4.41
N VAL A 471 20.00 26.03 3.81
CA VAL A 471 19.22 26.38 2.62
C VAL A 471 19.61 25.49 1.44
N GLY A 472 18.64 25.14 0.59
CA GLY A 472 18.87 24.23 -0.52
C GLY A 472 17.59 23.65 -1.09
N ASN A 473 17.79 22.69 -2.00
CA ASN A 473 16.69 21.92 -2.58
C ASN A 473 16.61 20.57 -1.88
N TYR A 474 15.40 20.20 -1.53
CA TYR A 474 15.06 18.99 -0.79
C TYR A 474 13.84 18.33 -1.41
N THR A 475 13.53 17.13 -0.94
CA THR A 475 12.25 16.49 -1.15
C THR A 475 11.45 16.57 0.14
N PHE A 476 10.27 17.17 0.09
CA PHE A 476 9.32 17.19 1.20
C PHE A 476 8.33 16.05 1.04
N LYS A 477 8.18 15.22 2.07
CA LYS A 477 7.30 14.05 2.05
C LYS A 477 6.31 14.11 3.20
N VAL A 478 5.03 13.97 2.90
CA VAL A 478 3.96 13.84 3.90
C VAL A 478 3.32 12.48 3.71
N LYS A 479 3.22 11.72 4.79
CA LYS A 479 2.77 10.32 4.77
C LYS A 479 1.68 10.10 5.80
N ILE A 480 0.63 9.38 5.42
CA ILE A 480 -0.52 9.05 6.25
C ILE A 480 -0.56 7.53 6.46
N ASN A 481 -0.92 7.08 7.66
CA ASN A 481 -0.82 5.69 8.07
C ASN A 481 0.54 5.04 7.70
N PRO A 482 1.67 5.67 8.02
CA PRO A 482 2.97 5.28 7.46
C PRO A 482 3.51 3.94 7.94
N ASP A 483 3.01 3.46 9.08
CA ASP A 483 3.37 2.16 9.65
C ASP A 483 2.45 1.03 9.13
N TYR A 484 1.50 1.32 8.24
CA TYR A 484 0.49 0.37 7.75
C TYR A 484 -0.29 -0.29 8.91
N LYS A 485 -0.60 0.48 9.97
CA LYS A 485 -1.28 -0.03 11.17
C LYS A 485 -2.75 -0.33 10.91
N LEU A 486 -3.36 0.39 9.99
CA LEU A 486 -4.75 0.25 9.59
C LEU A 486 -4.84 -0.25 8.15
N ALA A 487 -5.84 -1.09 7.89
CA ALA A 487 -6.09 -1.62 6.56
C ALA A 487 -6.80 -0.58 5.70
N GLU A 488 -6.33 -0.44 4.46
CA GLU A 488 -6.89 0.45 3.45
C GLU A 488 -7.00 -0.28 2.12
N ALA A 489 -7.90 0.16 1.23
CA ALA A 489 -8.09 -0.49 -0.07
C ALA A 489 -6.83 -0.43 -0.94
N THR A 490 -6.04 0.65 -0.80
CA THR A 490 -4.71 0.80 -1.37
C THR A 490 -3.85 1.65 -0.44
N PHE A 491 -2.53 1.61 -0.63
CA PHE A 491 -1.57 2.47 0.07
C PHE A 491 -0.77 3.36 -0.91
N ASP A 492 -1.05 3.28 -2.22
CA ASP A 492 -0.29 3.95 -3.29
C ASP A 492 -0.41 5.49 -3.28
N ASN A 493 -1.38 6.00 -2.53
CA ASN A 493 -1.85 7.38 -2.45
C ASN A 493 -1.80 7.95 -1.02
N ASN A 494 -1.30 7.17 -0.06
CA ASN A 494 -1.17 7.55 1.34
C ASN A 494 -0.06 8.58 1.59
N ALA A 495 0.82 8.80 0.63
CA ALA A 495 1.89 9.79 0.74
C ALA A 495 1.98 10.69 -0.49
N ALA A 496 2.46 11.91 -0.24
CA ALA A 496 2.82 12.87 -1.27
C ALA A 496 4.29 13.25 -1.12
N SER A 497 5.04 13.11 -2.21
CA SER A 497 6.43 13.57 -2.32
C SER A 497 6.51 14.75 -3.26
N CYS A 498 7.08 15.85 -2.77
CA CYS A 498 7.15 17.11 -3.47
C CYS A 498 8.58 17.66 -3.49
N GLU A 499 8.89 18.48 -4.48
CA GLU A 499 10.10 19.28 -4.49
C GLU A 499 9.96 20.44 -3.50
N LEU A 500 10.94 20.59 -2.60
CA LEU A 500 11.03 21.68 -1.64
C LEU A 500 12.21 22.58 -1.99
N ILE A 501 11.91 23.83 -2.30
CA ILE A 501 12.91 24.90 -2.45
C ILE A 501 12.93 25.66 -1.13
N TYR A 502 14.03 25.56 -0.38
CA TYR A 502 14.20 26.23 0.90
C TYR A 502 15.29 27.31 0.81
N THR A 503 14.92 28.55 1.12
CA THR A 503 15.83 29.71 1.11
C THR A 503 15.79 30.44 2.45
N GLU A 504 16.63 31.46 2.62
CA GLU A 504 16.64 32.24 3.86
C GLU A 504 15.33 33.01 4.10
N GLN A 505 14.57 33.34 3.05
CA GLN A 505 13.41 34.24 3.10
C GLN A 505 12.08 33.54 2.84
N TYR A 506 12.08 32.45 2.07
CA TYR A 506 10.85 31.71 1.73
C TYR A 506 11.14 30.23 1.51
N ALA A 507 10.09 29.43 1.60
CA ALA A 507 10.06 28.06 1.12
C ALA A 507 8.91 27.87 0.14
N ALA A 508 9.08 26.97 -0.83
CA ALA A 508 8.03 26.61 -1.78
C ALA A 508 8.04 25.10 -2.02
N VAL A 509 6.84 24.53 -2.05
CA VAL A 509 6.58 23.11 -2.35
C VAL A 509 5.91 23.02 -3.71
N ARG A 510 6.43 22.15 -4.59
CA ARG A 510 5.97 22.01 -5.99
C ARG A 510 6.10 20.58 -6.48
N ASN A 511 5.44 20.27 -7.60
CA ASN A 511 5.57 19.01 -8.32
C ASN A 511 5.28 17.80 -7.41
N CYS A 512 4.24 17.89 -6.58
CA CYS A 512 3.86 16.82 -5.70
C CYS A 512 3.32 15.61 -6.48
N LEU A 513 3.84 14.42 -6.15
CA LEU A 513 3.45 13.13 -6.69
C LEU A 513 2.98 12.20 -5.57
N TYR A 514 1.99 11.36 -5.88
CA TYR A 514 1.57 10.29 -4.98
C TYR A 514 2.63 9.18 -4.93
N GLU A 515 2.82 8.64 -3.74
CA GLU A 515 3.66 7.49 -3.49
C GLU A 515 3.15 6.71 -2.27
N ARG A 516 3.74 5.54 -2.04
CA ARG A 516 3.57 4.80 -0.78
C ARG A 516 4.38 5.47 0.35
N PRO A 517 3.93 5.34 1.62
CA PRO A 517 4.63 5.84 2.79
C PRO A 517 6.06 5.31 3.00
#